data_AF-A0A212DH18-F1
#
_entry.id   AF-A0A212DH18-F1
#
_cell.length_a   1.000
_cell.length_b   1.000
_cell.length_c   1.000
_cell.angle_alpha   90.00
_cell.angle_beta   90.00
_cell.angle_gamma   90.00
#
_symmetry.space_group_name_H-M   'P 1'
#
loop_
_entity.id
_entity.type
_entity.pdbx_description
1 polymer ?
#
loop_
_entity_poly.entity_id
_entity_poly.type
_entity_poly.pdbx_seq_one_letter_code
_entity_poly.pdbx_strand_id
1 'polypeptide(L)'
;MVSAGGADAFLAFHRNLDFVRKFMKPLLIGELAPEEPSQDHGKNSQITEDFRALRKTAEDMNLFKSNQLFFLLHLAHIIAMESIAWFTIFYFGNGWIPTIITAFVLATSQAQAGWLQHDYGHLSVYKKSMWNHIVHKFIIGHLKGASANWWNHRHFQHHAKPNIFHKDPDVNMLHVFVLGEWQPIEYGKKKLKYLPYNRQHEYFFLIGPPLLVPLYFQYQIIMTMIVRKDWVDLAWAISYYTRFFITYIPFYGVLGSILFLNFIRFLESHWFVWVTQMNHIAMEIDREPYRDWFSSQLAATCNVEQSFFNDWFSGHLNFQIEHQ
;
A
#
# COMPACT_ATOMS: atom_id res chain seq x y z
N MET A 1 26.53 -2.02 13.89
CA MET A 1 26.02 -0.85 14.64
C MET A 1 25.29 0.03 13.65
N VAL A 2 24.17 0.65 14.03
CA VAL A 2 23.55 1.68 13.19
C VAL A 2 24.27 2.98 13.54
N SER A 3 24.82 3.66 12.54
CA SER A 3 25.44 4.97 12.75
C SER A 3 24.45 5.94 13.39
N ALA A 4 24.94 6.99 14.07
CA ALA A 4 24.09 8.08 14.57
C ALA A 4 23.20 8.70 13.46
N GLY A 5 23.61 8.58 12.19
CA GLY A 5 22.84 8.90 11.00
C GLY A 5 21.61 8.00 10.78
N GLY A 6 21.78 6.68 10.87
CA GLY A 6 20.73 5.69 10.55
C GLY A 6 19.80 5.32 11.70
N ALA A 7 20.01 5.84 12.92
CA ALA A 7 19.27 5.41 14.12
C ALA A 7 17.76 5.61 13.98
N ASP A 8 17.34 6.74 13.41
CA ASP A 8 15.92 7.09 13.28
C ASP A 8 15.22 6.15 12.27
N ALA A 9 15.83 5.91 11.11
CA ALA A 9 15.35 4.91 10.14
C ALA A 9 15.32 3.50 10.74
N PHE A 10 16.36 3.12 11.48
CA PHE A 10 16.40 1.82 12.13
C PHE A 10 15.26 1.64 13.14
N LEU A 11 14.96 2.66 13.95
CA LEU A 11 13.82 2.63 14.86
C LEU A 11 12.48 2.57 14.12
N ALA A 12 12.36 3.25 12.98
CA ALA A 12 11.15 3.20 12.15
C ALA A 12 10.87 1.78 11.60
N PHE A 13 11.90 1.10 11.09
CA PHE A 13 11.73 -0.24 10.51
C PHE A 13 11.78 -1.39 11.53
N HIS A 14 12.21 -1.15 12.78
CA HIS A 14 12.43 -2.20 13.77
C HIS A 14 11.70 -1.93 15.09
N ARG A 15 10.46 -2.41 15.19
CA ARG A 15 9.65 -2.27 16.40
C ARG A 15 10.12 -3.10 17.60
N ASN A 16 10.75 -4.25 17.36
CA ASN A 16 11.29 -5.11 18.42
C ASN A 16 12.82 -5.15 18.37
N LEU A 17 13.44 -4.18 19.03
CA LEU A 17 14.89 -4.01 19.05
C LEU A 17 15.60 -5.21 19.70
N ASP A 18 15.01 -5.84 20.71
CA ASP A 18 15.61 -7.01 21.37
C ASP A 18 15.64 -8.24 20.47
N PHE A 19 14.61 -8.42 19.65
CA PHE A 19 14.62 -9.46 18.62
C PHE A 19 15.70 -9.20 17.58
N VAL A 20 15.76 -7.98 17.05
CA VAL A 20 16.72 -7.62 15.99
C VAL A 20 18.16 -7.70 16.50
N ARG A 21 18.42 -7.28 17.73
CA ARG A 21 19.74 -7.39 18.38
C ARG A 21 20.30 -8.80 18.36
N LYS A 22 19.47 -9.85 18.41
CA LYS A 22 19.93 -11.25 18.32
C LYS A 22 20.65 -11.54 17.00
N PHE A 23 20.20 -10.95 15.90
CA PHE A 23 20.76 -11.11 14.57
C PHE A 23 21.90 -10.13 14.27
N MET A 24 21.94 -9.00 14.98
CA MET A 24 22.98 -7.97 14.80
C MET A 24 24.28 -8.29 15.54
N LYS A 25 24.26 -9.14 16.58
CA LYS A 25 25.47 -9.49 17.37
C LYS A 25 26.63 -10.02 16.51
N PRO A 26 26.43 -10.97 15.57
CA PRO A 26 27.51 -11.44 14.71
C PRO A 26 28.03 -10.38 13.71
N LEU A 27 27.27 -9.30 13.50
CA LEU A 27 27.60 -8.21 12.57
C LEU A 27 28.22 -7.00 13.30
N LEU A 28 28.51 -7.12 14.59
CA LEU A 28 29.11 -6.04 15.38
C LEU A 28 30.61 -5.95 15.10
N ILE A 29 31.03 -4.86 14.46
CA ILE A 29 32.44 -4.58 14.15
C ILE A 29 33.12 -3.81 15.29
N GLY A 30 32.40 -2.87 15.93
CA GLY A 30 32.89 -2.02 17.00
C GLY A 30 31.82 -1.02 17.46
N GLU A 31 32.16 -0.19 18.45
CA GLU A 31 31.33 0.89 18.96
C GLU A 31 31.92 2.25 18.57
N LEU A 32 31.08 3.16 18.09
CA LEU A 32 31.50 4.53 17.75
C LEU A 32 31.87 5.27 19.03
N ALA A 33 32.97 6.02 19.00
CA ALA A 33 33.31 6.90 20.11
C ALA A 33 32.28 8.05 20.21
N PRO A 34 31.96 8.57 21.41
CA PRO A 34 30.96 9.63 21.56
C PRO A 34 31.26 10.91 20.76
N GLU A 35 32.54 11.15 20.48
CA GLU A 35 33.03 12.33 19.77
C GLU A 35 33.22 12.09 18.26
N GLU A 36 33.01 10.87 17.76
CA GLU A 36 33.12 10.59 16.34
C GLU A 36 31.99 11.28 15.57
N PRO A 37 32.31 12.14 14.57
CA PRO A 37 31.30 12.84 13.81
C PRO A 37 30.49 11.85 12.96
N SER A 38 29.19 12.14 12.81
CA SER A 38 28.34 11.40 11.87
C SER A 38 28.91 11.52 10.46
N GLN A 39 29.11 10.38 9.79
CA GLN A 39 29.48 10.30 8.37
C GLN A 39 28.30 10.61 7.43
N ASP A 40 27.14 10.95 7.99
CA ASP A 40 25.96 11.35 7.23
C ASP A 40 26.04 12.84 6.86
N HIS A 41 26.82 13.15 5.81
CA HIS A 41 27.08 14.49 5.29
C HIS A 41 25.81 15.31 4.95
N GLY A 42 24.63 14.70 4.87
CA GLY A 42 23.36 15.34 4.50
C GLY A 42 22.43 15.58 5.70
N LYS A 43 22.83 15.14 6.89
CA LYS A 43 21.99 15.19 8.09
C LYS A 43 22.03 16.59 8.70
N ASN A 44 20.91 17.30 8.56
CA ASN A 44 20.70 18.56 9.28
C ASN A 44 20.34 18.25 10.75
N SER A 45 21.18 18.67 11.68
CA SER A 45 20.99 18.43 13.12
C SER A 45 19.70 19.06 13.64
N GLN A 46 19.35 20.26 13.17
CA GLN A 46 18.12 20.96 13.57
C GLN A 46 16.88 20.16 13.16
N ILE A 47 16.81 19.70 11.90
CA ILE A 47 15.69 18.90 11.39
C ILE A 47 15.55 17.60 12.19
N THR A 48 16.67 16.96 12.53
CA THR A 48 16.67 15.72 13.33
C THR A 48 16.13 15.96 14.74
N GLU A 49 16.53 17.07 15.38
CA GLU A 49 16.05 17.46 16.70
C GLU A 49 14.56 17.81 16.67
N ASP A 50 14.11 18.58 15.68
CA ASP A 50 12.71 18.95 15.48
C ASP A 50 11.84 17.70 15.28
N PHE A 51 12.29 16.75 14.45
CA PHE A 51 11.59 15.48 14.25
C PHE A 51 11.47 14.67 15.55
N ARG A 52 12.55 14.58 16.33
CA ARG A 52 12.52 13.86 17.61
C ARG A 52 11.62 14.53 18.64
N ALA A 53 11.59 15.86 18.67
CA ALA A 53 10.69 16.63 19.50
C ALA A 53 9.21 16.43 19.10
N LEU A 54 8.93 16.44 17.79
CA LEU A 54 7.59 16.15 17.25
C LEU A 54 7.14 14.74 17.63
N ARG A 55 7.98 13.73 17.40
CA ARG A 55 7.68 12.34 17.77
C ARG A 55 7.39 12.20 19.26
N LYS A 56 8.23 12.79 20.12
CA LYS A 56 8.02 12.77 21.57
C LYS A 56 6.70 13.41 21.96
N THR A 57 6.35 14.54 21.35
CA THR A 57 5.06 15.21 21.56
C THR A 57 3.90 14.29 21.20
N ALA A 58 3.97 13.60 20.05
CA ALA A 58 2.94 12.64 19.62
C ALA A 58 2.83 11.42 20.57
N GLU A 59 3.96 10.94 21.10
CA GLU A 59 4.01 9.89 22.13
C GLU A 59 3.34 10.35 23.44
N ASP A 60 3.69 11.55 23.93
CA ASP A 60 3.13 12.15 25.15
C ASP A 60 1.62 12.40 25.03
N MET A 61 1.15 12.78 23.83
CA MET A 61 -0.26 12.94 23.48
C MET A 61 -1.01 11.60 23.28
N ASN A 62 -0.33 10.46 23.38
CA ASN A 62 -0.87 9.12 23.14
C ASN A 62 -1.47 8.92 21.74
N LEU A 63 -0.99 9.65 20.71
CA LEU A 63 -1.54 9.58 19.35
C LEU A 63 -1.30 8.21 18.68
N PHE A 64 -0.26 7.48 19.11
CA PHE A 64 0.02 6.11 18.64
C PHE A 64 -0.85 5.03 19.29
N LYS A 65 -1.78 5.39 20.20
CA LYS A 65 -2.70 4.43 20.80
C LYS A 65 -3.89 4.22 19.87
N SER A 66 -3.89 3.08 19.18
CA SER A 66 -4.98 2.66 18.30
C SER A 66 -6.33 2.54 19.00
N ASN A 67 -7.39 2.95 18.29
CA ASN A 67 -8.77 2.77 18.72
C ASN A 67 -9.34 1.45 18.18
N GLN A 68 -9.43 0.43 19.04
CA GLN A 68 -9.90 -0.91 18.63
C GLN A 68 -11.36 -0.92 18.17
N LEU A 69 -12.20 -0.04 18.74
CA LEU A 69 -13.60 0.06 18.34
C LEU A 69 -13.72 0.59 16.91
N PHE A 70 -12.88 1.56 16.53
CA PHE A 70 -12.82 2.07 15.16
C PHE A 70 -12.51 0.95 14.15
N PHE A 71 -11.45 0.17 14.39
CA PHE A 71 -11.06 -0.93 13.48
C PHE A 71 -12.09 -2.07 13.45
N LEU A 72 -12.77 -2.34 14.57
CA LEU A 72 -13.88 -3.30 14.61
C LEU A 72 -15.07 -2.81 13.77
N LEU A 73 -15.45 -1.53 13.90
CA LEU A 73 -16.53 -0.93 13.12
C LEU A 73 -16.18 -0.85 11.63
N HIS A 74 -14.91 -0.62 11.28
CA HIS A 74 -14.44 -0.64 9.89
C HIS A 74 -14.58 -2.04 9.29
N LEU A 75 -14.19 -3.09 10.02
CA LEU A 75 -14.42 -4.47 9.60
C LEU A 75 -15.92 -4.79 9.48
N ALA A 76 -16.73 -4.36 10.44
CA ALA A 76 -18.19 -4.55 10.39
C ALA A 76 -18.82 -3.85 9.17
N HIS A 77 -18.33 -2.65 8.82
CA HIS A 77 -18.75 -1.93 7.62
C HIS A 77 -18.46 -2.71 6.33
N ILE A 78 -17.28 -3.32 6.21
CA ILE A 78 -16.92 -4.19 5.07
C ILE A 78 -17.87 -5.39 4.98
N ILE A 79 -18.09 -6.10 6.09
CA ILE A 79 -18.97 -7.28 6.12
C ILE A 79 -20.43 -6.90 5.83
N ALA A 80 -20.88 -5.73 6.29
CA ALA A 80 -22.20 -5.21 5.98
C ALA A 80 -22.35 -4.96 4.47
N MET A 81 -21.34 -4.38 3.80
CA MET A 81 -21.38 -4.17 2.34
C MET A 81 -21.40 -5.50 1.57
N GLU A 82 -20.59 -6.49 1.94
CA GLU A 82 -20.64 -7.84 1.33
C GLU A 82 -22.04 -8.46 1.50
N SER A 83 -22.66 -8.28 2.67
CA SER A 83 -24.01 -8.80 2.96
C SER A 83 -25.09 -8.07 2.14
N ILE A 84 -25.00 -6.75 2.01
CA ILE A 84 -25.90 -5.93 1.19
C ILE A 84 -25.78 -6.32 -0.28
N ALA A 85 -24.56 -6.51 -0.80
CA ALA A 85 -24.31 -6.94 -2.16
C ALA A 85 -24.98 -8.29 -2.45
N TRP A 86 -24.75 -9.29 -1.58
CA TRP A 86 -25.37 -10.59 -1.73
C TRP A 86 -26.91 -10.52 -1.66
N PHE A 87 -27.45 -9.82 -0.66
CA PHE A 87 -28.90 -9.65 -0.49
C PHE A 87 -29.55 -8.98 -1.70
N THR A 88 -28.86 -8.01 -2.32
CA THR A 88 -29.33 -7.30 -3.51
C THR A 88 -29.58 -8.25 -4.67
N ILE A 89 -28.61 -9.11 -5.00
CA ILE A 89 -28.78 -10.10 -6.08
C ILE A 89 -29.77 -11.20 -5.69
N PHE A 90 -29.74 -11.66 -4.43
CA PHE A 90 -30.63 -12.70 -3.95
C PHE A 90 -32.10 -12.28 -4.02
N TYR A 91 -32.43 -11.05 -3.60
CA TYR A 91 -33.81 -10.57 -3.53
C TYR A 91 -34.32 -9.98 -4.85
N PHE A 92 -33.50 -9.19 -5.55
CA PHE A 92 -33.91 -8.50 -6.78
C PHE A 92 -33.53 -9.25 -8.07
N GLY A 93 -32.80 -10.37 -7.96
CA GLY A 93 -32.33 -11.17 -9.10
C GLY A 93 -31.07 -10.63 -9.78
N ASN A 94 -30.68 -11.27 -10.88
CA ASN A 94 -29.45 -11.01 -11.63
C ASN A 94 -29.62 -10.00 -12.79
N GLY A 95 -30.66 -9.16 -12.73
CA GLY A 95 -30.89 -8.10 -13.73
C GLY A 95 -29.75 -7.07 -13.76
N TRP A 96 -29.71 -6.25 -14.81
CA TRP A 96 -28.62 -5.29 -15.01
C TRP A 96 -28.51 -4.25 -13.87
N ILE A 97 -29.64 -3.73 -13.36
CA ILE A 97 -29.64 -2.76 -12.24
C ILE A 97 -29.09 -3.39 -10.95
N PRO A 98 -29.65 -4.50 -10.41
CA PRO A 98 -29.09 -5.15 -9.23
C PRO A 98 -27.60 -5.52 -9.38
N THR A 99 -27.20 -5.99 -10.57
CA THR A 99 -25.82 -6.37 -10.88
C THR A 99 -24.87 -5.18 -10.78
N ILE A 100 -25.22 -4.04 -11.37
CA ILE A 100 -24.39 -2.83 -11.32
C ILE A 100 -24.29 -2.31 -9.89
N ILE A 101 -25.41 -2.23 -9.16
CA ILE A 101 -25.41 -1.80 -7.75
C ILE A 101 -24.50 -2.71 -6.92
N THR A 102 -24.64 -4.01 -7.08
CA THR A 102 -23.82 -5.02 -6.39
C THR A 102 -22.34 -4.85 -6.73
N ALA A 103 -21.99 -4.59 -7.99
CA ALA A 103 -20.60 -4.33 -8.39
C ALA A 103 -20.00 -3.13 -7.66
N PHE A 104 -20.72 -2.01 -7.56
CA PHE A 104 -20.25 -0.81 -6.86
C PHE A 104 -20.13 -1.01 -5.35
N VAL A 105 -21.09 -1.71 -4.74
CA VAL A 105 -21.04 -2.05 -3.30
C VAL A 105 -19.84 -2.96 -3.00
N LEU A 106 -19.61 -3.99 -3.83
CA LEU A 106 -18.44 -4.86 -3.69
C LEU A 106 -17.14 -4.12 -3.99
N ALA A 107 -17.07 -3.26 -4.99
CA ALA A 107 -15.88 -2.44 -5.26
C ALA A 107 -15.55 -1.54 -4.06
N THR A 108 -16.57 -0.96 -3.42
CA THR A 108 -16.41 -0.18 -2.18
C THR A 108 -15.91 -1.06 -1.04
N SER A 109 -16.49 -2.26 -0.85
CA SER A 109 -16.02 -3.25 0.13
C SER A 109 -14.55 -3.61 -0.08
N GLN A 110 -14.15 -3.87 -1.32
CA GLN A 110 -12.78 -4.23 -1.67
C GLN A 110 -11.80 -3.06 -1.46
N ALA A 111 -12.18 -1.82 -1.78
CA ALA A 111 -11.38 -0.63 -1.51
C ALA A 111 -11.18 -0.45 0.00
N GLN A 112 -12.27 -0.48 0.79
CA GLN A 112 -12.23 -0.36 2.24
C GLN A 112 -11.43 -1.48 2.92
N ALA A 113 -11.52 -2.72 2.43
CA ALA A 113 -10.65 -3.81 2.88
C ALA A 113 -9.18 -3.57 2.54
N GLY A 114 -8.87 -2.83 1.47
CA GLY A 114 -7.53 -2.41 1.08
C GLY A 114 -6.92 -1.41 2.06
N TRP A 115 -7.74 -0.49 2.57
CA TRP A 115 -7.35 0.47 3.61
C TRP A 115 -7.19 -0.20 4.96
N LEU A 116 -8.16 -1.03 5.36
CA LEU A 116 -8.08 -1.73 6.65
C LEU A 116 -6.88 -2.68 6.71
N GLN A 117 -6.61 -3.46 5.64
CA GLN A 117 -5.45 -4.35 5.64
C GLN A 117 -4.13 -3.58 5.74
N HIS A 118 -4.07 -2.36 5.21
CA HIS A 118 -2.87 -1.55 5.19
C HIS A 118 -2.43 -1.18 6.62
N ASP A 119 -3.36 -0.77 7.48
CA ASP A 119 -3.05 -0.45 8.89
C ASP A 119 -2.56 -1.67 9.67
N TYR A 120 -3.16 -2.84 9.42
CA TYR A 120 -2.68 -4.09 9.99
C TYR A 120 -1.33 -4.51 9.40
N GLY A 121 -1.08 -4.26 8.12
CA GLY A 121 0.18 -4.52 7.44
C GLY A 121 1.34 -3.67 7.95
N HIS A 122 1.06 -2.44 8.39
CA HIS A 122 1.98 -1.56 9.11
C HIS A 122 2.13 -1.90 10.60
N LEU A 123 1.37 -2.88 11.10
CA LEU A 123 1.33 -3.29 12.50
C LEU A 123 0.78 -2.21 13.45
N SER A 124 0.02 -1.24 12.95
CA SER A 124 -0.41 -0.05 13.71
C SER A 124 -1.59 -0.34 14.66
N VAL A 125 -2.30 -1.46 14.49
CA VAL A 125 -3.54 -1.72 15.23
C VAL A 125 -3.30 -2.38 16.59
N TYR A 126 -2.59 -3.51 16.65
CA TYR A 126 -2.33 -4.21 17.92
C TYR A 126 -0.94 -3.91 18.49
N LYS A 127 -0.83 -3.96 19.82
CA LYS A 127 0.47 -3.88 20.51
C LYS A 127 1.39 -5.05 20.18
N LYS A 128 0.84 -6.27 20.06
CA LYS A 128 1.59 -7.47 19.67
C LYS A 128 1.51 -7.65 18.16
N SER A 129 2.66 -7.68 17.48
CA SER A 129 2.75 -7.84 16.01
C SER A 129 2.03 -9.10 15.49
N MET A 130 2.07 -10.19 16.26
CA MET A 130 1.41 -11.45 15.91
C MET A 130 -0.08 -11.26 15.56
N TRP A 131 -0.83 -10.49 16.36
CA TRP A 131 -2.25 -10.25 16.09
C TRP A 131 -2.47 -9.40 14.85
N ASN A 132 -1.60 -8.42 14.58
CA ASN A 132 -1.65 -7.65 13.35
C ASN A 132 -1.45 -8.57 12.13
N HIS A 133 -0.47 -9.45 12.14
CA HIS A 133 -0.22 -10.37 11.03
C HIS A 133 -1.37 -11.35 10.77
N ILE A 134 -2.00 -11.88 11.83
CA ILE A 134 -3.16 -12.76 11.66
C ILE A 134 -4.32 -12.01 11.00
N VAL A 135 -4.66 -10.83 11.52
CA VAL A 135 -5.79 -10.05 11.01
C VAL A 135 -5.48 -9.49 9.62
N HIS A 136 -4.23 -9.08 9.37
CA HIS A 136 -3.74 -8.67 8.06
C HIS A 136 -3.97 -9.76 7.01
N LYS A 137 -3.48 -10.98 7.26
CA LYS A 137 -3.66 -12.15 6.38
C LYS A 137 -5.13 -12.49 6.15
N PHE A 138 -5.97 -12.37 7.19
CA PHE A 138 -7.41 -12.55 7.03
C PHE A 138 -8.02 -11.50 6.11
N ILE A 139 -7.74 -10.20 6.31
CA ILE A 139 -8.37 -9.15 5.49
C ILE A 139 -7.86 -9.19 4.05
N ILE A 140 -6.54 -9.14 3.83
CA ILE A 140 -6.01 -9.13 2.45
C ILE A 140 -6.22 -10.48 1.75
N GLY A 141 -6.16 -11.58 2.49
CA GLY A 141 -6.30 -12.93 1.94
C GLY A 141 -7.75 -13.38 1.81
N HIS A 142 -8.49 -13.49 2.93
CA HIS A 142 -9.87 -13.96 2.91
C HIS A 142 -10.84 -12.96 2.31
N LEU A 143 -10.70 -11.66 2.59
CA LEU A 143 -11.68 -10.66 2.13
C LEU A 143 -11.33 -10.08 0.75
N LYS A 144 -10.04 -10.08 0.36
CA LYS A 144 -9.57 -9.54 -0.93
C LYS A 144 -8.94 -10.55 -1.87
N GLY A 145 -8.61 -11.77 -1.46
CA GLY A 145 -7.99 -12.74 -2.38
C GLY A 145 -6.56 -12.41 -2.81
N ALA A 146 -5.82 -11.68 -1.98
CA ALA A 146 -4.44 -11.24 -2.21
C ALA A 146 -3.47 -11.75 -1.11
N SER A 147 -2.17 -11.43 -1.23
CA SER A 147 -1.12 -11.91 -0.31
C SER A 147 -0.60 -10.80 0.60
N ALA A 148 -0.59 -11.07 1.91
CA ALA A 148 0.03 -10.22 2.91
C ALA A 148 1.55 -10.12 2.69
N ASN A 149 2.21 -11.25 2.44
CA ASN A 149 3.66 -11.29 2.20
C ASN A 149 4.05 -10.51 0.94
N TRP A 150 3.31 -10.66 -0.17
CA TRP A 150 3.54 -9.87 -1.38
C TRP A 150 3.36 -8.37 -1.12
N TRP A 151 2.27 -8.00 -0.45
CA TRP A 151 1.97 -6.61 -0.14
C TRP A 151 3.05 -6.00 0.76
N ASN A 152 3.39 -6.63 1.89
CA ASN A 152 4.44 -6.16 2.78
C ASN A 152 5.79 -6.03 2.06
N HIS A 153 6.17 -7.02 1.24
CA HIS A 153 7.44 -6.98 0.54
C HIS A 153 7.56 -5.76 -0.38
N ARG A 154 6.52 -5.49 -1.18
CA ARG A 154 6.47 -4.34 -2.08
C ARG A 154 6.39 -3.03 -1.31
N HIS A 155 5.46 -2.96 -0.36
CA HIS A 155 5.14 -1.74 0.39
C HIS A 155 6.30 -1.28 1.28
N PHE A 156 7.04 -2.22 1.88
CA PHE A 156 8.25 -1.87 2.62
C PHE A 156 9.38 -1.35 1.72
N GLN A 157 9.49 -1.82 0.47
CA GLN A 157 10.45 -1.25 -0.48
C GLN A 157 10.06 0.18 -0.86
N HIS A 158 8.77 0.42 -1.12
CA HIS A 158 8.23 1.74 -1.39
C HIS A 158 8.54 2.71 -0.25
N HIS A 159 8.16 2.41 1.00
CA HIS A 159 8.41 3.29 2.15
C HIS A 159 9.89 3.37 2.59
N ALA A 160 10.74 2.41 2.19
CA ALA A 160 12.17 2.52 2.47
C ALA A 160 12.81 3.72 1.76
N LYS A 161 12.45 3.95 0.48
CA LYS A 161 12.96 5.04 -0.36
C LYS A 161 11.91 5.47 -1.40
N PRO A 162 10.81 6.12 -1.00
CA PRO A 162 9.74 6.47 -1.93
C PRO A 162 10.25 7.40 -3.02
N ASN A 163 9.68 7.28 -4.22
CA ASN A 163 10.01 8.06 -5.42
C ASN A 163 11.47 8.00 -5.89
N ILE A 164 12.29 7.11 -5.34
CA ILE A 164 13.65 6.89 -5.83
C ILE A 164 13.62 5.84 -6.93
N PHE A 165 13.91 6.27 -8.15
CA PHE A 165 13.88 5.42 -9.32
C PHE A 165 14.84 4.22 -9.16
N HIS A 166 14.40 3.02 -9.57
CA HIS A 166 15.02 1.70 -9.33
C HIS A 166 15.02 1.17 -7.89
N LYS A 167 14.66 1.97 -6.88
CA LYS A 167 14.56 1.51 -5.48
C LYS A 167 13.11 1.38 -5.02
N ASP A 168 12.27 2.28 -5.48
CA ASP A 168 10.83 2.24 -5.29
C ASP A 168 10.17 1.45 -6.45
N PRO A 169 9.52 0.29 -6.16
CA PRO A 169 8.85 -0.50 -7.17
C PRO A 169 7.64 0.21 -7.81
N ASP A 170 7.10 1.26 -7.18
CA ASP A 170 5.86 1.90 -7.61
C ASP A 170 6.09 3.01 -8.64
N VAL A 171 7.30 3.55 -8.76
CA VAL A 171 7.69 4.48 -9.84
C VAL A 171 8.50 3.82 -10.96
N ASN A 172 8.68 2.49 -10.90
CA ASN A 172 9.36 1.73 -11.94
C ASN A 172 8.40 1.30 -13.07
N MET A 173 7.81 2.30 -13.74
CA MET A 173 6.80 2.12 -14.79
C MET A 173 7.34 2.33 -16.21
N LEU A 174 8.68 2.29 -16.38
CA LEU A 174 9.30 2.46 -17.69
C LEU A 174 8.70 1.52 -18.73
N HIS A 175 8.82 1.92 -20.01
CA HIS A 175 8.20 1.26 -21.16
C HIS A 175 6.70 1.50 -21.30
N VAL A 176 6.00 1.85 -20.22
CA VAL A 176 4.57 2.24 -20.26
C VAL A 176 4.38 3.72 -19.98
N PHE A 177 4.94 4.22 -18.89
CA PHE A 177 4.86 5.63 -18.49
C PHE A 177 6.26 6.20 -18.23
N VAL A 178 6.39 7.51 -18.44
CA VAL A 178 7.56 8.28 -18.03
C VAL A 178 7.13 9.28 -16.96
N LEU A 179 7.72 9.15 -15.78
CA LEU A 179 7.33 9.85 -14.55
C LEU A 179 8.40 10.85 -14.09
N GLY A 180 7.98 11.89 -13.36
CA GLY A 180 8.84 12.98 -12.93
C GLY A 180 9.34 13.86 -14.07
N GLU A 181 10.19 14.84 -13.74
CA GLU A 181 10.68 15.81 -14.73
C GLU A 181 11.77 15.24 -15.65
N TRP A 182 12.66 14.38 -15.11
CA TRP A 182 13.84 13.94 -15.83
C TRP A 182 13.57 12.81 -16.83
N GLN A 183 12.64 11.88 -16.55
CA GLN A 183 12.40 10.71 -17.42
C GLN A 183 11.90 11.13 -18.82
N PRO A 184 10.88 12.00 -18.96
CA PRO A 184 10.41 12.44 -20.27
C PRO A 184 11.51 13.14 -21.09
N ILE A 185 12.33 13.97 -20.44
CA ILE A 185 13.45 14.68 -21.07
C ILE A 185 14.50 13.69 -21.56
N GLU A 186 14.90 12.73 -20.73
CA GLU A 186 15.91 11.74 -21.08
C GLU A 186 15.44 10.84 -22.22
N TYR A 187 14.21 10.32 -22.14
CA TYR A 187 13.64 9.48 -23.18
C TYR A 187 13.50 10.24 -24.51
N GLY A 188 13.11 11.51 -24.46
CA GLY A 188 13.06 12.39 -25.61
C GLY A 188 14.44 12.59 -26.26
N LYS A 189 15.47 12.93 -25.47
CA LYS A 189 16.86 13.10 -25.94
C LYS A 189 17.44 11.82 -26.55
N LYS A 190 17.20 10.68 -25.90
CA LYS A 190 17.66 9.36 -26.36
C LYS A 190 16.82 8.77 -27.50
N LYS A 191 15.71 9.42 -27.87
CA LYS A 191 14.74 8.95 -28.87
C LYS A 191 14.20 7.54 -28.58
N LEU A 192 14.08 7.17 -27.31
CA LEU A 192 13.51 5.88 -26.89
C LEU A 192 11.98 5.94 -27.00
N LYS A 193 11.39 5.05 -27.80
CA LYS A 193 9.95 5.07 -28.13
C LYS A 193 9.33 3.69 -28.04
N TYR A 194 8.91 3.30 -26.83
CA TYR A 194 8.13 2.08 -26.61
C TYR A 194 6.62 2.35 -26.74
N LEU A 195 6.18 3.49 -26.23
CA LEU A 195 4.82 4.03 -26.36
C LEU A 195 4.87 5.53 -26.71
N PRO A 196 3.76 6.12 -27.19
CA PRO A 196 3.72 7.55 -27.50
C PRO A 196 3.67 8.38 -26.21
N TYR A 197 4.82 8.56 -25.54
CA TYR A 197 4.90 9.23 -24.23
C TYR A 197 4.34 10.65 -24.21
N ASN A 198 4.39 11.38 -25.32
CA ASN A 198 3.76 12.71 -25.45
C ASN A 198 2.23 12.67 -25.36
N ARG A 199 1.63 11.49 -25.51
CA ARG A 199 0.19 11.21 -25.42
C ARG A 199 -0.14 10.38 -24.17
N GLN A 200 0.77 10.25 -23.21
CA GLN A 200 0.56 9.38 -22.04
C GLN A 200 -0.67 9.74 -21.21
N HIS A 201 -1.03 11.01 -21.16
CA HIS A 201 -2.26 11.48 -20.51
C HIS A 201 -3.54 10.95 -21.20
N GLU A 202 -3.51 10.66 -22.51
CA GLU A 202 -4.67 10.14 -23.25
C GLU A 202 -4.93 8.66 -22.96
N TYR A 203 -3.87 7.85 -22.85
CA TYR A 203 -4.01 6.41 -22.60
C TYR A 203 -3.86 6.01 -21.13
N PHE A 204 -3.48 6.93 -20.24
CA PHE A 204 -3.31 6.65 -18.83
C PHE A 204 -4.57 6.01 -18.23
N PHE A 205 -5.74 6.62 -18.41
CA PHE A 205 -7.01 6.10 -17.88
C PHE A 205 -7.49 4.83 -18.59
N LEU A 206 -6.95 4.51 -19.77
CA LEU A 206 -7.30 3.30 -20.53
C LEU A 206 -6.39 2.10 -20.19
N ILE A 207 -5.17 2.36 -19.73
CA ILE A 207 -4.15 1.33 -19.50
C ILE A 207 -3.79 1.23 -18.01
N GLY A 208 -3.52 2.34 -17.34
CA GLY A 208 -3.03 2.37 -15.96
C GLY A 208 -4.04 1.74 -14.98
N PRO A 209 -5.12 2.46 -14.60
CA PRO A 209 -6.10 1.89 -13.69
C PRO A 209 -6.77 0.61 -14.20
N PRO A 210 -7.24 0.48 -15.46
CA PRO A 210 -7.90 -0.73 -15.92
C PRO A 210 -7.08 -2.03 -15.84
N LEU A 211 -5.74 -1.96 -15.89
CA LEU A 211 -4.90 -3.16 -15.94
C LEU A 211 -4.08 -3.41 -14.67
N LEU A 212 -3.93 -2.40 -13.80
CA LEU A 212 -3.06 -2.50 -12.63
C LEU A 212 -3.47 -3.62 -11.66
N VAL A 213 -4.64 -3.50 -11.02
CA VAL A 213 -5.13 -4.52 -10.08
C VAL A 213 -5.57 -5.81 -10.79
N PRO A 214 -6.47 -5.78 -11.80
CA PRO A 214 -7.06 -7.02 -12.35
C PRO A 214 -6.07 -7.89 -13.12
N LEU A 215 -4.99 -7.33 -13.69
CA LEU A 215 -4.01 -8.10 -14.46
C LEU A 215 -2.63 -8.09 -13.81
N TYR A 216 -1.99 -6.92 -13.67
CA TYR A 216 -0.59 -6.84 -13.29
C TYR A 216 -0.35 -7.31 -11.85
N PHE A 217 -1.07 -6.77 -10.88
CA PHE A 217 -0.97 -7.19 -9.48
C PHE A 217 -1.50 -8.60 -9.30
N GLN A 218 -2.63 -8.95 -9.92
CA GLN A 218 -3.18 -10.30 -9.84
C GLN A 218 -2.15 -11.36 -10.27
N TYR A 219 -1.46 -11.12 -11.38
CA TYR A 219 -0.37 -11.99 -11.85
C TYR A 219 0.78 -12.05 -10.83
N GLN A 220 1.27 -10.90 -10.36
CA GLN A 220 2.39 -10.85 -9.43
C GLN A 220 2.07 -11.53 -8.09
N ILE A 221 0.86 -11.32 -7.56
CA ILE A 221 0.39 -11.91 -6.31
C ILE A 221 0.38 -13.43 -6.42
N ILE A 222 -0.27 -13.99 -7.46
CA ILE A 222 -0.35 -15.44 -7.67
C ILE A 222 1.04 -16.03 -7.85
N MET A 223 1.85 -15.45 -8.73
CA MET A 223 3.20 -15.94 -8.99
C MET A 223 4.08 -15.88 -7.75
N THR A 224 4.01 -14.81 -6.96
CA THR A 224 4.78 -14.68 -5.72
C THR A 224 4.40 -15.74 -4.72
N MET A 225 3.09 -15.97 -4.49
CA MET A 225 2.63 -16.99 -3.56
C MET A 225 3.12 -18.39 -3.95
N ILE A 226 3.12 -18.72 -5.24
CA ILE A 226 3.58 -20.03 -5.74
C ILE A 226 5.10 -20.15 -5.65
N VAL A 227 5.85 -19.19 -6.20
CA VAL A 227 7.32 -19.25 -6.30
C VAL A 227 7.97 -19.18 -4.92
N ARG A 228 7.46 -18.32 -4.02
CA ARG A 228 7.97 -18.18 -2.65
C ARG A 228 7.39 -19.21 -1.68
N LYS A 229 6.45 -20.04 -2.12
CA LYS A 229 5.77 -21.06 -1.31
C LYS A 229 5.03 -20.46 -0.10
N ASP A 230 4.39 -19.31 -0.29
CA ASP A 230 3.59 -18.64 0.74
C ASP A 230 2.23 -19.34 0.93
N TRP A 231 2.25 -20.60 1.38
CA TRP A 231 1.06 -21.48 1.41
C TRP A 231 -0.08 -20.96 2.28
N VAL A 232 0.24 -20.25 3.36
CA VAL A 232 -0.78 -19.64 4.24
C VAL A 232 -1.55 -18.54 3.49
N ASP A 233 -0.85 -17.69 2.75
CA ASP A 233 -1.46 -16.63 1.95
C ASP A 233 -2.26 -17.23 0.80
N LEU A 234 -1.72 -18.27 0.15
CA LEU A 234 -2.42 -18.99 -0.90
C LEU A 234 -3.72 -19.63 -0.39
N ALA A 235 -3.71 -20.25 0.79
CA ALA A 235 -4.91 -20.84 1.39
C ALA A 235 -5.98 -19.77 1.66
N TRP A 236 -5.60 -18.61 2.18
CA TRP A 236 -6.52 -17.50 2.36
C TRP A 236 -7.04 -16.96 1.02
N ALA A 237 -6.18 -16.80 0.01
CA ALA A 237 -6.61 -16.36 -1.31
C ALA A 237 -7.59 -17.35 -1.95
N ILE A 238 -7.31 -18.66 -1.88
CA ILE A 238 -8.24 -19.71 -2.34
C ILE A 238 -9.58 -19.57 -1.63
N SER A 239 -9.59 -19.35 -0.31
CA SER A 239 -10.85 -19.17 0.43
C SER A 239 -11.69 -17.98 -0.06
N TYR A 240 -11.07 -16.88 -0.48
CA TYR A 240 -11.77 -15.75 -1.12
C TYR A 240 -12.42 -16.17 -2.44
N TYR A 241 -11.65 -16.77 -3.36
CA TYR A 241 -12.17 -17.16 -4.67
C TYR A 241 -13.25 -18.24 -4.54
N THR A 242 -13.06 -19.23 -3.66
CA THR A 242 -14.07 -20.24 -3.36
C THR A 242 -15.36 -19.60 -2.84
N ARG A 243 -15.27 -18.69 -1.85
CA ARG A 243 -16.44 -17.95 -1.35
C ARG A 243 -17.12 -17.19 -2.48
N PHE A 244 -16.37 -16.40 -3.24
CA PHE A 244 -16.92 -15.58 -4.32
C PHE A 244 -17.65 -16.43 -5.37
N PHE A 245 -17.01 -17.50 -5.86
CA PHE A 245 -17.60 -18.34 -6.90
C PHE A 245 -18.80 -19.15 -6.39
N ILE A 246 -18.77 -19.68 -5.17
CA ILE A 246 -19.94 -20.34 -4.57
C ILE A 246 -21.12 -19.35 -4.47
N THR A 247 -20.85 -18.10 -4.10
CA THR A 247 -21.88 -17.07 -3.96
C THR A 247 -22.49 -16.64 -5.30
N TYR A 248 -21.69 -16.43 -6.33
CA TYR A 248 -22.14 -15.76 -7.57
C TYR A 248 -22.42 -16.69 -8.77
N ILE A 249 -21.86 -17.91 -8.79
CA ILE A 249 -22.15 -18.90 -9.86
C ILE A 249 -23.64 -19.23 -9.98
N PRO A 250 -24.42 -19.39 -8.90
CA PRO A 250 -25.85 -19.65 -9.01
C PRO A 250 -26.63 -18.58 -9.78
N PHE A 251 -26.12 -17.35 -9.83
CA PHE A 251 -26.78 -16.21 -10.47
C PHE A 251 -26.25 -15.93 -11.88
N TYR A 252 -24.94 -16.06 -12.10
CA TYR A 252 -24.30 -15.64 -13.36
C TYR A 252 -23.67 -16.80 -14.15
N GLY A 253 -23.69 -18.02 -13.62
CA GLY A 253 -22.88 -19.12 -14.13
C GLY A 253 -21.37 -18.88 -13.95
N VAL A 254 -20.55 -19.82 -14.41
CA VAL A 254 -19.08 -19.75 -14.28
C VAL A 254 -18.52 -18.53 -15.03
N LEU A 255 -18.83 -18.40 -16.32
CA LEU A 255 -18.31 -17.32 -17.15
C LEU A 255 -18.78 -15.94 -16.66
N GLY A 256 -20.07 -15.81 -16.35
CA GLY A 256 -20.61 -14.53 -15.86
C GLY A 256 -20.01 -14.13 -14.51
N SER A 257 -19.75 -15.07 -13.60
CA SER A 257 -19.07 -14.78 -12.33
C SER A 257 -17.62 -14.33 -12.51
N ILE A 258 -16.89 -14.91 -13.48
CA ILE A 258 -15.54 -14.46 -13.84
C ILE A 258 -15.58 -13.03 -14.37
N LEU A 259 -16.50 -12.72 -15.29
CA LEU A 259 -16.66 -11.37 -15.84
C LEU A 259 -17.05 -10.37 -14.74
N PHE A 260 -17.96 -10.77 -13.84
CA PHE A 260 -18.40 -9.94 -12.72
C PHE A 260 -17.26 -9.64 -11.75
N LEU A 261 -16.45 -10.64 -11.37
CA LEU A 261 -15.27 -10.45 -10.54
C LEU A 261 -14.28 -9.47 -11.18
N ASN A 262 -13.99 -9.65 -12.47
CA ASN A 262 -13.08 -8.75 -13.20
C ASN A 262 -13.63 -7.33 -13.30
N PHE A 263 -14.94 -7.16 -13.45
CA PHE A 263 -15.57 -5.85 -13.44
C PHE A 263 -15.46 -5.16 -12.08
N ILE A 264 -15.66 -5.89 -10.98
CA ILE A 264 -15.43 -5.35 -9.62
C ILE A 264 -13.97 -4.93 -9.45
N ARG A 265 -13.02 -5.77 -9.86
CA ARG A 265 -11.59 -5.45 -9.81
C ARG A 265 -11.23 -4.24 -10.67
N PHE A 266 -11.87 -4.09 -11.83
CA PHE A 266 -11.71 -2.92 -12.68
C PHE A 266 -12.14 -1.65 -11.94
N LEU A 267 -13.33 -1.64 -11.31
CA LEU A 267 -13.82 -0.50 -10.52
C LEU A 267 -12.90 -0.18 -9.34
N GLU A 268 -12.53 -1.21 -8.58
CA GLU A 268 -11.59 -1.12 -7.45
C GLU A 268 -10.25 -0.52 -7.91
N SER A 269 -9.71 -0.98 -9.04
CA SER A 269 -8.43 -0.51 -9.56
C SER A 269 -8.44 0.99 -9.88
N HIS A 270 -9.56 1.52 -10.39
CA HIS A 270 -9.70 2.96 -10.62
C HIS A 270 -9.65 3.76 -9.32
N TRP A 271 -10.38 3.29 -8.31
CA TRP A 271 -10.36 3.92 -7.00
C TRP A 271 -8.96 3.83 -6.38
N PHE A 272 -8.36 2.64 -6.36
CA PHE A 272 -7.02 2.41 -5.82
C PHE A 272 -5.99 3.34 -6.46
N VAL A 273 -5.93 3.37 -7.81
CA VAL A 273 -4.96 4.22 -8.51
C VAL A 273 -5.19 5.69 -8.20
N TRP A 274 -6.45 6.15 -8.15
CA TRP A 274 -6.73 7.55 -7.79
C TRP A 274 -6.17 7.91 -6.40
N VAL A 275 -6.34 7.02 -5.42
CA VAL A 275 -5.86 7.26 -4.05
C VAL A 275 -4.35 7.17 -3.94
N THR A 276 -3.71 6.19 -4.56
CA THR A 276 -2.24 6.07 -4.46
C THR A 276 -1.50 7.15 -5.24
N GLN A 277 -2.16 7.78 -6.22
CA GLN A 277 -1.54 8.82 -7.06
C GLN A 277 -1.68 10.24 -6.52
N MET A 278 -2.64 10.52 -5.64
CA MET A 278 -2.85 11.87 -5.11
C MET A 278 -1.73 12.35 -4.16
N ASN A 279 -0.78 11.47 -3.83
CA ASN A 279 0.33 11.74 -2.92
C ASN A 279 1.69 11.57 -3.62
N HIS A 280 2.31 10.39 -3.51
CA HIS A 280 3.73 10.20 -3.86
C HIS A 280 4.01 10.53 -5.32
N ILE A 281 3.15 10.10 -6.25
CA ILE A 281 3.36 10.34 -7.69
C ILE A 281 3.32 11.84 -8.04
N ALA A 282 2.61 12.67 -7.27
CA ALA A 282 2.59 14.12 -7.47
C ALA A 282 3.87 14.82 -7.00
N MET A 283 4.70 14.14 -6.22
CA MET A 283 5.93 14.65 -5.64
C MET A 283 7.14 14.35 -6.53
N GLU A 284 8.30 14.89 -6.16
CA GLU A 284 9.55 14.75 -6.91
C GLU A 284 9.93 13.26 -7.07
N ILE A 285 10.19 12.83 -8.31
CA ILE A 285 10.70 11.50 -8.67
C ILE A 285 12.08 11.63 -9.27
N ASP A 286 13.08 11.01 -8.66
CA ASP A 286 14.50 11.25 -8.99
C ASP A 286 15.37 9.98 -8.84
N ARG A 287 16.65 10.07 -9.24
CA ARG A 287 17.64 8.98 -9.25
C ARG A 287 18.41 8.79 -7.94
N GLU A 288 17.93 9.40 -6.85
CA GLU A 288 18.55 9.49 -5.52
C GLU A 288 19.33 10.78 -5.28
N PRO A 289 18.65 11.88 -4.92
CA PRO A 289 19.32 13.06 -4.39
C PRO A 289 19.93 12.71 -3.03
N TYR A 290 21.07 13.35 -2.72
CA TYR A 290 21.68 13.20 -1.41
C TYR A 290 20.86 13.96 -0.35
N ARG A 291 20.05 13.24 0.42
CA ARG A 291 19.17 13.74 1.49
C ARG A 291 19.20 12.74 2.67
N ASP A 292 19.01 13.24 3.89
CA ASP A 292 18.78 12.36 5.04
C ASP A 292 17.43 11.64 4.92
N TRP A 293 17.28 10.53 5.66
CA TRP A 293 16.10 9.67 5.55
C TRP A 293 14.79 10.41 5.78
N PHE A 294 14.70 11.26 6.81
CA PHE A 294 13.45 11.95 7.13
C PHE A 294 13.10 13.01 6.07
N SER A 295 14.08 13.81 5.65
CA SER A 295 13.89 14.76 4.55
C SER A 295 13.50 14.07 3.24
N SER A 296 14.02 12.86 2.96
CA SER A 296 13.59 12.06 1.81
C SER A 296 12.11 11.65 1.90
N GLN A 297 11.64 11.23 3.08
CA GLN A 297 10.23 10.88 3.27
C GLN A 297 9.31 12.09 3.08
N LEU A 298 9.67 13.24 3.65
CA LEU A 298 8.90 14.48 3.51
C LEU A 298 8.83 14.96 2.06
N ALA A 299 9.96 14.98 1.35
CA ALA A 299 10.01 15.48 -0.01
C ALA A 299 9.21 14.62 -1.01
N ALA A 300 9.04 13.33 -0.71
CA ALA A 300 8.31 12.38 -1.53
C ALA A 300 6.81 12.30 -1.18
N THR A 301 6.31 13.10 -0.24
CA THR A 301 4.97 12.92 0.35
C THR A 301 4.22 14.25 0.45
N CYS A 302 2.90 14.27 0.18
CA CYS A 302 2.06 15.46 0.38
C CYS A 302 0.66 15.14 0.91
N ASN A 303 0.21 15.88 1.92
CA ASN A 303 -1.14 15.66 2.44
C ASN A 303 -2.21 16.21 1.50
N VAL A 304 -3.38 15.56 1.53
CA VAL A 304 -4.58 16.04 0.87
C VAL A 304 -5.53 16.61 1.92
N GLU A 305 -6.29 17.64 1.57
CA GLU A 305 -7.17 18.35 2.49
C GLU A 305 -8.10 17.39 3.24
N GLN A 306 -8.16 17.56 4.57
CA GLN A 306 -9.00 16.73 5.43
C GLN A 306 -10.48 17.02 5.19
N SER A 307 -11.25 15.95 5.02
CA SER A 307 -12.71 16.00 5.12
C SER A 307 -13.24 14.62 5.48
N PHE A 308 -14.45 14.55 6.04
CA PHE A 308 -15.07 13.25 6.33
C PHE A 308 -15.10 12.34 5.10
N PHE A 309 -15.34 12.92 3.92
CA PHE A 309 -15.31 12.18 2.66
C PHE A 309 -13.89 11.70 2.32
N ASN A 310 -12.87 12.56 2.35
CA ASN A 310 -11.51 12.18 1.99
C ASN A 310 -10.92 11.15 2.96
N ASP A 311 -11.19 11.31 4.25
CA ASP A 311 -10.75 10.38 5.30
C ASP A 311 -11.35 8.98 5.07
N TRP A 312 -12.65 8.89 4.76
CA TRP A 312 -13.31 7.62 4.44
C TRP A 312 -12.90 7.06 3.07
N PHE A 313 -12.83 7.90 2.04
CA PHE A 313 -12.59 7.51 0.65
C PHE A 313 -11.17 6.98 0.44
N SER A 314 -10.18 7.62 1.08
CA SER A 314 -8.77 7.22 1.05
C SER A 314 -8.38 6.26 2.17
N GLY A 315 -9.24 6.07 3.16
CA GLY A 315 -8.90 5.30 4.35
C GLY A 315 -7.81 5.97 5.19
N HIS A 316 -7.86 7.29 5.32
CA HIS A 316 -6.89 8.16 6.01
C HIS A 316 -5.52 8.28 5.33
N LEU A 317 -5.35 7.74 4.12
CA LEU A 317 -4.14 7.93 3.29
C LEU A 317 -3.94 9.37 2.80
N ASN A 318 -4.88 10.28 3.09
CA ASN A 318 -4.70 11.71 2.90
C ASN A 318 -3.72 12.35 3.91
N PHE A 319 -3.33 11.65 4.99
CA PHE A 319 -2.36 12.09 6.02
C PHE A 319 -1.02 11.36 5.89
N GLN A 320 -0.44 11.38 4.71
CA GLN A 320 0.67 10.48 4.39
C GLN A 320 1.99 10.90 5.04
N ILE A 321 2.16 12.18 5.38
CA ILE A 321 3.33 12.65 6.14
C ILE A 321 3.33 12.03 7.55
N GLU A 322 2.15 11.92 8.14
CA GLU A 322 1.89 11.34 9.47
C GLU A 322 1.85 9.80 9.46
N HIS A 323 1.76 9.20 8.27
CA HIS A 323 1.59 7.77 8.05
C HIS A 323 2.87 6.92 8.18
N GLN A 324 4.04 7.57 8.35
CA GLN A 324 5.38 6.98 8.25
C GLN A 324 5.92 6.34 9.55
#